data_AF-A0A924XTK3-F1
#
_entry.id   AF-A0A924XTK3-F1
#
_cell.length_a   1.000
_cell.length_b   1.000
_cell.length_c   1.000
_cell.angle_alpha   90.00
_cell.angle_beta   90.00
_cell.angle_gamma   90.00
#
_symmetry.space_group_name_H-M   'P 1'
#
loop_
_entity.id
_entity.type
_entity.pdbx_description
1 polymer ?
#
loop_
_entity_poly.entity_id
_entity_poly.type
_entity_poly.pdbx_seq_one_letter_code
_entity_poly.pdbx_strand_id
1 'polypeptide(L)'
;MKLFGGAKPDHPLADPKEAKRLLGGLPANDPAKALDELMHWMESVAAVEGFKPDARIQLLMSLDDAAQPFARKLGKDYFATGRPSRFQENRLWSALHGYWKQAGYAYARSVDQFVLNAKGVDAAKALLPLLLVRTLRSFAQQFKWMHMRYGPIELASWGVFNSVYAFAEAKQLAQSKVTVYPGSGAGNSAGAGGSSTPQLEFLKGAMFSASAPDGMLPVEVELAERLIAEFAPRFVVGNAPAAGMVFWTDLAQAMSPARLSRPPQAVPGLRCFGPGAAHGELHELAERVMVGGQ
;
A
#
# COMPACT_ATOMS: atom_id res chain seq x y z
N MET A 1 -42.23 7.30 17.35
CA MET A 1 -41.11 6.36 17.60
C MET A 1 -40.61 5.81 16.27
N LYS A 2 -39.42 6.23 15.80
CA LYS A 2 -38.69 5.54 14.71
C LYS A 2 -37.56 4.75 15.36
N LEU A 3 -37.88 3.54 15.81
CA LEU A 3 -36.91 2.53 16.18
C LEU A 3 -36.70 1.65 14.94
N PHE A 4 -35.46 1.24 14.65
CA PHE A 4 -35.04 0.41 13.51
C PHE A 4 -34.66 1.17 12.21
N GLY A 5 -33.63 2.00 12.31
CA GLY A 5 -32.79 2.40 11.18
C GLY A 5 -31.53 3.04 11.73
N GLY A 6 -30.35 2.44 11.52
CA GLY A 6 -29.10 3.10 11.89
C GLY A 6 -29.07 4.51 11.26
N ALA A 7 -28.63 5.51 12.02
CA ALA A 7 -28.57 6.88 11.55
C ALA A 7 -27.85 6.91 10.19
N LYS A 8 -28.51 7.46 9.17
CA LYS A 8 -27.88 7.62 7.86
C LYS A 8 -26.64 8.51 8.04
N PRO A 9 -25.50 8.17 7.44
CA PRO A 9 -24.33 9.03 7.51
C PRO A 9 -24.67 10.39 6.91
N ASP A 10 -24.38 11.45 7.66
CA ASP A 10 -24.51 12.83 7.17
C ASP A 10 -23.29 13.17 6.31
N HIS A 11 -23.29 12.65 5.08
CA HIS A 11 -22.15 12.76 4.18
C HIS A 11 -22.61 12.75 2.71
N PRO A 12 -22.12 13.66 1.85
CA PRO A 12 -22.56 13.74 0.45
C PRO A 12 -22.29 12.45 -0.32
N LEU A 13 -21.15 11.79 -0.07
CA LEU A 13 -20.83 10.49 -0.70
C LEU A 13 -21.68 9.30 -0.20
N ALA A 14 -22.61 9.51 0.75
CA ALA A 14 -23.59 8.49 1.13
C ALA A 14 -24.72 8.34 0.10
N ASP A 15 -24.97 9.36 -0.71
CA ASP A 15 -25.87 9.27 -1.86
C ASP A 15 -25.07 8.84 -3.10
N PRO A 16 -25.39 7.67 -3.71
CA PRO A 16 -24.70 7.20 -4.91
C PRO A 16 -24.71 8.19 -6.09
N LYS A 17 -25.78 8.99 -6.24
CA LYS A 17 -25.86 10.00 -7.31
C LYS A 17 -24.88 11.13 -7.05
N GLU A 18 -24.82 11.59 -5.82
CA GLU A 18 -23.92 12.65 -5.41
C GLU A 18 -22.46 12.18 -5.43
N ALA A 19 -22.20 10.94 -5.01
CA ALA A 19 -20.89 10.32 -5.17
C ALA A 19 -20.42 10.28 -6.63
N LYS A 20 -21.30 9.85 -7.55
CA LYS A 20 -21.00 9.85 -8.99
C LYS A 20 -20.75 11.27 -9.52
N ARG A 21 -21.55 12.25 -9.08
CA ARG A 21 -21.39 13.66 -9.48
C ARG A 21 -20.05 14.23 -9.02
N LEU A 22 -19.68 13.99 -7.76
CA LEU A 22 -18.43 14.46 -7.17
C LEU A 22 -17.22 13.81 -7.85
N LEU A 23 -17.23 12.50 -8.04
CA LEU A 23 -16.16 11.78 -8.76
C LEU A 23 -16.04 12.22 -10.22
N GLY A 24 -17.16 12.51 -10.89
CA GLY A 24 -17.16 13.04 -12.25
C GLY A 24 -16.71 14.51 -12.36
N GLY A 25 -16.68 15.23 -11.25
CA GLY A 25 -16.30 16.65 -11.18
C GLY A 25 -14.84 16.90 -10.83
N LEU A 26 -14.02 15.85 -10.68
CA LEU A 26 -12.60 15.98 -10.35
C LEU A 26 -11.85 16.83 -11.40
N PRO A 27 -10.89 17.67 -10.99
CA PRO A 27 -10.16 18.54 -11.90
C PRO A 27 -9.18 17.75 -12.77
N ALA A 28 -9.67 17.18 -13.87
CA ALA A 28 -8.88 16.30 -14.76
C ALA A 28 -7.60 16.95 -15.32
N ASN A 29 -7.61 18.28 -15.48
CA ASN A 29 -6.46 19.06 -15.97
C ASN A 29 -5.42 19.37 -14.87
N ASP A 30 -5.74 19.09 -13.60
CA ASP A 30 -4.84 19.29 -12.46
C ASP A 30 -4.79 18.02 -11.60
N PRO A 31 -3.95 17.03 -11.98
CA PRO A 31 -3.86 15.75 -11.29
C PRO A 31 -3.48 15.88 -9.81
N ALA A 32 -2.66 16.89 -9.46
CA ALA A 32 -2.24 17.12 -8.08
C ALA A 32 -3.43 17.58 -7.23
N LYS A 33 -4.23 18.51 -7.76
CA LYS A 33 -5.46 18.95 -7.10
C LYS A 33 -6.52 17.85 -7.03
N ALA A 34 -6.67 17.05 -8.09
CA ALA A 34 -7.60 15.94 -8.10
C ALA A 34 -7.26 14.88 -7.04
N LEU A 35 -5.96 14.56 -6.90
CA LEU A 35 -5.50 13.62 -5.89
C LEU A 35 -5.67 14.16 -4.47
N ASP A 36 -5.43 15.46 -4.28
CA ASP A 36 -5.67 16.15 -3.01
C ASP A 36 -7.17 16.14 -2.63
N GLU A 37 -8.08 16.44 -3.57
CA GLU A 37 -9.52 16.35 -3.33
C GLU A 37 -9.95 14.91 -2.94
N LEU A 38 -9.43 13.90 -3.63
CA LEU A 38 -9.69 12.49 -3.30
C LEU A 38 -9.14 12.09 -1.93
N MET A 39 -7.96 12.58 -1.54
CA MET A 39 -7.40 12.39 -0.20
C MET A 39 -8.35 12.93 0.87
N HIS A 40 -8.85 14.16 0.72
CA HIS A 40 -9.81 14.76 1.66
C HIS A 40 -11.14 13.97 1.72
N TRP A 41 -11.63 13.47 0.59
CA TRP A 41 -12.82 12.60 0.58
C TRP A 41 -12.60 11.26 1.28
N MET A 42 -11.41 10.65 1.12
CA MET A 42 -11.08 9.43 1.86
C MET A 42 -11.00 9.69 3.37
N GLU A 43 -10.44 10.83 3.78
CA GLU A 43 -10.42 11.25 5.18
C GLU A 43 -11.82 11.42 5.76
N SER A 44 -12.69 12.16 5.07
CA SER A 44 -14.04 12.43 5.54
C SER A 44 -14.88 11.15 5.63
N VAL A 45 -14.80 10.25 4.64
CA VAL A 45 -15.50 8.95 4.63
C VAL A 45 -14.99 8.03 5.74
N ALA A 46 -13.68 8.02 5.99
CA ALA A 46 -13.11 7.22 7.07
C ALA A 46 -13.54 7.72 8.45
N ALA A 47 -13.75 9.04 8.61
CA ALA A 47 -14.04 9.69 9.89
C ALA A 47 -15.53 9.72 10.26
N VAL A 48 -16.41 9.99 9.29
CA VAL A 48 -17.83 10.20 9.57
C VAL A 48 -18.54 8.92 10.02
N GLU A 49 -19.31 9.03 11.10
CA GLU A 49 -20.11 7.92 11.63
C GLU A 49 -21.33 7.59 10.74
N GLY A 50 -22.01 6.49 11.03
CA GLY A 50 -23.28 6.11 10.38
C GLY A 50 -23.14 5.29 9.11
N PHE A 51 -21.97 5.26 8.46
CA PHE A 51 -21.73 4.31 7.36
C PHE A 51 -21.75 2.86 7.88
N LYS A 52 -22.46 1.98 7.16
CA LYS A 52 -22.28 0.54 7.35
C LYS A 52 -20.87 0.13 6.90
N PRO A 53 -20.22 -0.85 7.55
CA PRO A 53 -18.84 -1.25 7.23
C PRO A 53 -18.62 -1.59 5.74
N ASP A 54 -19.51 -2.39 5.14
CA ASP A 54 -19.45 -2.80 3.73
C ASP A 54 -19.55 -1.59 2.78
N ALA A 55 -20.51 -0.69 3.04
CA ALA A 55 -20.69 0.52 2.25
C ALA A 55 -19.48 1.47 2.37
N ARG A 56 -18.91 1.63 3.57
CA ARG A 56 -17.70 2.44 3.78
C ARG A 56 -16.52 1.89 2.98
N ILE A 57 -16.28 0.58 3.08
CA ILE A 57 -15.15 -0.06 2.40
C ILE A 57 -15.29 0.06 0.88
N GLN A 58 -16.49 -0.18 0.32
CA GLN A 58 -16.74 -0.02 -1.12
C GLN A 58 -16.54 1.43 -1.58
N LEU A 59 -16.94 2.40 -0.78
CA LEU A 59 -16.76 3.81 -1.09
C LEU A 59 -15.28 4.22 -1.07
N LEU A 60 -14.52 3.78 -0.05
CA LEU A 60 -13.07 3.97 -0.01
C LEU A 60 -12.39 3.33 -1.23
N MET A 61 -12.81 2.13 -1.63
CA MET A 61 -12.27 1.45 -2.81
C MET A 61 -12.60 2.21 -4.10
N SER A 62 -13.80 2.79 -4.22
CA SER A 62 -14.20 3.59 -5.38
C SER A 62 -13.41 4.91 -5.49
N LEU A 63 -13.17 5.57 -4.36
CA LEU A 63 -12.33 6.76 -4.29
C LEU A 63 -10.88 6.44 -4.71
N ASP A 64 -10.36 5.31 -4.23
CA ASP A 64 -9.01 4.86 -4.55
C ASP A 64 -8.86 4.42 -6.01
N ASP A 65 -9.88 3.78 -6.59
CA ASP A 65 -9.93 3.46 -8.02
C ASP A 65 -9.86 4.74 -8.88
N ALA A 66 -10.59 5.79 -8.48
CA ALA A 66 -10.56 7.10 -9.14
C ALA A 66 -9.21 7.82 -8.98
N ALA A 67 -8.47 7.55 -7.89
CA ALA A 67 -7.17 8.15 -7.62
C ALA A 67 -6.05 7.55 -8.48
N GLN A 68 -6.16 6.27 -8.86
CA GLN A 68 -5.05 5.55 -9.52
C GLN A 68 -4.49 6.24 -10.78
N PRO A 69 -5.30 6.77 -11.71
CA PRO A 69 -4.77 7.47 -12.88
C PRO A 69 -3.97 8.72 -12.51
N PHE A 70 -4.42 9.49 -11.53
CA PHE A 70 -3.74 10.69 -11.06
C PHE A 70 -2.43 10.35 -10.34
N ALA A 71 -2.46 9.39 -9.41
CA ALA A 71 -1.26 8.93 -8.72
C ALA A 71 -0.19 8.40 -9.69
N ARG A 72 -0.58 7.62 -10.72
CA ARG A 72 0.34 7.16 -11.76
C ARG A 72 0.94 8.31 -12.57
N LYS A 73 0.11 9.27 -12.98
CA LYS A 73 0.57 10.42 -13.75
C LYS A 73 1.55 11.28 -12.94
N LEU A 74 1.20 11.62 -11.70
CA LEU A 74 2.06 12.42 -10.82
C LEU A 74 3.39 11.70 -10.51
N GLY A 75 3.35 10.38 -10.31
CA GLY A 75 4.57 9.57 -10.14
C GLY A 75 5.47 9.65 -11.37
N LYS A 76 4.90 9.51 -12.58
CA LYS A 76 5.66 9.67 -13.83
C LYS A 76 6.24 11.08 -13.96
N ASP A 77 5.46 12.10 -13.66
CA ASP A 77 5.88 13.51 -13.75
C ASP A 77 6.99 13.83 -12.73
N TYR A 78 7.01 13.17 -11.57
CA TYR A 78 8.05 13.32 -10.56
C TYR A 78 9.42 12.80 -11.03
N PHE A 79 9.45 11.72 -11.82
CA PHE A 79 10.66 11.09 -12.36
C PHE A 79 10.94 11.44 -13.83
N ALA A 80 10.29 12.48 -14.37
CA ALA A 80 10.52 12.89 -15.75
C ALA A 80 11.99 13.33 -15.96
N THR A 81 12.48 13.18 -17.20
CA THR A 81 13.88 13.43 -17.58
C THR A 81 14.35 14.88 -17.35
N GLY A 82 13.43 15.84 -17.25
CA GLY A 82 13.71 17.21 -16.83
C GLY A 82 13.45 17.40 -15.34
N ARG A 83 14.47 17.85 -14.59
CA ARG A 83 14.32 18.11 -13.15
C ARG A 83 13.21 19.16 -12.94
N PRO A 84 12.13 18.83 -12.22
CA PRO A 84 11.10 19.81 -11.91
C PRO A 84 11.68 20.95 -11.07
N SER A 85 11.03 22.13 -11.11
CA SER A 85 11.35 23.18 -10.16
C SER A 85 11.11 22.68 -8.73
N ARG A 86 11.84 23.19 -7.73
CA ARG A 86 11.63 22.79 -6.31
C ARG A 86 10.17 22.93 -5.87
N PHE A 87 9.47 23.95 -6.38
CA PHE A 87 8.04 24.16 -6.13
C PHE A 87 7.19 23.02 -6.71
N GLN A 88 7.42 22.66 -7.98
CA GLN A 88 6.71 21.59 -8.64
C GLN A 88 7.02 20.24 -7.98
N GLU A 89 8.28 19.96 -7.69
CA GLU A 89 8.71 18.77 -6.96
C GLU A 89 7.98 18.64 -5.61
N ASN A 90 7.87 19.74 -4.86
CA ASN A 90 7.12 19.80 -3.61
C ASN A 90 5.64 19.54 -3.78
N ARG A 91 5.04 20.13 -4.80
CA ARG A 91 3.62 19.93 -5.09
C ARG A 91 3.31 18.47 -5.45
N LEU A 92 4.11 17.86 -6.32
CA LEU A 92 3.95 16.46 -6.74
C LEU A 92 4.14 15.52 -5.55
N TRP A 93 5.23 15.70 -4.79
CA TRP A 93 5.54 14.88 -3.63
C TRP A 93 4.45 14.98 -2.56
N SER A 94 4.01 16.19 -2.19
CA SER A 94 2.99 16.38 -1.15
C SER A 94 1.67 15.71 -1.51
N ALA A 95 1.23 15.81 -2.78
CA ALA A 95 0.01 15.15 -3.23
C ALA A 95 0.13 13.62 -3.16
N LEU A 96 1.25 13.05 -3.61
CA LEU A 96 1.48 11.60 -3.61
C LEU A 96 1.63 11.03 -2.20
N HIS A 97 2.52 11.62 -1.40
CA HIS A 97 2.74 11.21 -0.01
C HIS A 97 1.46 11.36 0.83
N GLY A 98 0.79 12.51 0.74
CA GLY A 98 -0.43 12.79 1.48
C GLY A 98 -1.54 11.78 1.16
N TYR A 99 -1.75 11.51 -0.13
CA TYR A 99 -2.72 10.53 -0.58
C TYR A 99 -2.43 9.11 -0.05
N TRP A 100 -1.22 8.60 -0.25
CA TRP A 100 -0.90 7.23 0.16
C TRP A 100 -0.93 7.04 1.67
N LYS A 101 -0.49 8.06 2.45
CA LYS A 101 -0.66 8.09 3.90
C LYS A 101 -2.14 8.00 4.28
N GLN A 102 -2.97 8.86 3.69
CA GLN A 102 -4.39 8.91 4.03
C GLN A 102 -5.12 7.63 3.64
N ALA A 103 -4.84 7.07 2.47
CA ALA A 103 -5.41 5.81 2.03
C ALA A 103 -5.05 4.66 2.98
N GLY A 104 -3.78 4.57 3.39
CA GLY A 104 -3.31 3.55 4.33
C GLY A 104 -4.06 3.58 5.66
N TYR A 105 -4.16 4.76 6.28
CA TYR A 105 -4.87 4.92 7.55
C TYR A 105 -6.40 4.76 7.43
N ALA A 106 -7.01 5.20 6.31
CA ALA A 106 -8.44 5.00 6.06
C ALA A 106 -8.79 3.51 5.94
N TYR A 107 -7.97 2.73 5.23
CA TYR A 107 -8.15 1.29 5.13
C TYR A 107 -7.81 0.57 6.43
N ALA A 108 -6.74 0.93 7.13
CA ALA A 108 -6.38 0.36 8.43
C ALA A 108 -7.51 0.51 9.46
N ARG A 109 -8.14 1.69 9.54
CA ARG A 109 -9.33 1.90 10.38
C ARG A 109 -10.48 0.95 10.03
N SER A 110 -10.63 0.58 8.76
CA SER A 110 -11.63 -0.39 8.32
C SER A 110 -11.22 -1.82 8.67
N VAL A 111 -9.93 -2.15 8.67
CA VAL A 111 -9.40 -3.43 9.18
C VAL A 111 -9.65 -3.55 10.69
N ASP A 112 -9.47 -2.48 11.45
CA ASP A 112 -9.72 -2.46 12.90
C ASP A 112 -11.17 -2.84 13.25
N GLN A 113 -12.14 -2.53 12.39
CA GLN A 113 -13.52 -2.98 12.58
C GLN A 113 -13.66 -4.51 12.56
N PHE A 114 -12.86 -5.21 11.75
CA PHE A 114 -12.82 -6.67 11.75
C PHE A 114 -12.05 -7.22 12.96
N VAL A 115 -10.98 -6.56 13.38
CA VAL A 115 -10.20 -6.93 14.57
C VAL A 115 -11.10 -6.86 15.82
N LEU A 116 -11.88 -5.79 15.94
CA LEU A 116 -12.77 -5.52 17.07
C LEU A 116 -14.13 -6.23 16.97
N ASN A 117 -14.38 -7.00 15.90
CA ASN A 117 -15.68 -7.61 15.60
C ASN A 117 -16.85 -6.60 15.69
N ALA A 118 -16.67 -5.43 15.07
CA ALA A 118 -17.66 -4.36 15.10
C ALA A 118 -19.01 -4.81 14.52
N LYS A 119 -20.10 -4.24 15.03
CA LYS A 119 -21.46 -4.59 14.60
C LYS A 119 -21.63 -4.41 13.09
N GLY A 120 -22.04 -5.48 12.40
CA GLY A 120 -22.32 -5.49 10.97
C GLY A 120 -21.10 -5.66 10.07
N VAL A 121 -19.89 -5.87 10.64
CA VAL A 121 -18.67 -6.06 9.85
C VAL A 121 -18.69 -7.35 9.01
N ASP A 122 -19.45 -8.36 9.43
CA ASP A 122 -19.61 -9.61 8.69
C ASP A 122 -20.18 -9.43 7.28
N ALA A 123 -21.00 -8.39 7.06
CA ALA A 123 -21.52 -8.05 5.73
C ALA A 123 -20.39 -7.67 4.75
N ALA A 124 -19.24 -7.21 5.26
CA ALA A 124 -18.07 -6.84 4.49
C ALA A 124 -17.02 -7.96 4.36
N LYS A 125 -17.28 -9.17 4.88
CA LYS A 125 -16.28 -10.26 4.93
C LYS A 125 -15.68 -10.62 3.57
N ALA A 126 -16.48 -10.56 2.50
CA ALA A 126 -16.00 -10.82 1.14
C ALA A 126 -14.98 -9.77 0.64
N LEU A 127 -15.01 -8.55 1.19
CA LEU A 127 -14.09 -7.46 0.83
C LEU A 127 -12.78 -7.53 1.61
N LEU A 128 -12.71 -8.30 2.71
CA LEU A 128 -11.58 -8.30 3.63
C LEU A 128 -10.22 -8.61 2.95
N PRO A 129 -10.09 -9.62 2.07
CA PRO A 129 -8.80 -9.87 1.41
C PRO A 129 -8.31 -8.69 0.56
N LEU A 130 -9.23 -8.03 -0.16
CA LEU A 130 -8.89 -6.84 -0.95
C LEU A 130 -8.55 -5.64 -0.07
N LEU A 131 -9.27 -5.46 1.04
CA LEU A 131 -8.99 -4.43 2.03
C LEU A 131 -7.56 -4.59 2.58
N LEU A 132 -7.17 -5.80 3.01
CA LEU A 132 -5.83 -6.07 3.52
C LEU A 132 -4.73 -5.76 2.48
N VAL A 133 -4.94 -6.20 1.24
CA VAL A 133 -4.02 -5.92 0.12
C VAL A 133 -3.86 -4.43 -0.12
N ARG A 134 -4.96 -3.67 -0.18
CA ARG A 134 -4.91 -2.23 -0.41
C ARG A 134 -4.29 -1.48 0.78
N THR A 135 -4.57 -1.88 2.02
CA THR A 135 -3.91 -1.31 3.21
C THR A 135 -2.39 -1.45 3.13
N LEU A 136 -1.89 -2.68 2.92
CA LEU A 136 -0.45 -2.96 2.86
C LEU A 136 0.21 -2.21 1.70
N ARG A 137 -0.44 -2.18 0.53
CA ARG A 137 0.04 -1.42 -0.63
C ARG A 137 0.16 0.07 -0.32
N SER A 138 -0.86 0.67 0.31
CA SER A 138 -0.84 2.10 0.63
C SER A 138 0.30 2.48 1.56
N PHE A 139 0.56 1.67 2.60
CA PHE A 139 1.71 1.88 3.48
C PHE A 139 3.06 1.68 2.76
N ALA A 140 3.19 0.65 1.92
CA ALA A 140 4.41 0.46 1.12
C ALA A 140 4.69 1.66 0.21
N GLN A 141 3.66 2.21 -0.43
CA GLN A 141 3.77 3.42 -1.23
C GLN A 141 4.10 4.65 -0.38
N GLN A 142 3.51 4.78 0.82
CA GLN A 142 3.85 5.85 1.76
C GLN A 142 5.33 5.79 2.14
N PHE A 143 5.86 4.62 2.48
CA PHE A 143 7.28 4.42 2.81
C PHE A 143 8.18 4.84 1.66
N LYS A 144 7.86 4.41 0.43
CA LYS A 144 8.57 4.84 -0.79
C LYS A 144 8.63 6.35 -0.91
N TRP A 145 7.50 7.04 -0.82
CA TRP A 145 7.47 8.49 -0.97
C TRP A 145 8.22 9.21 0.15
N MET A 146 8.24 8.68 1.38
CA MET A 146 9.04 9.26 2.46
C MET A 146 10.55 9.23 2.19
N HIS A 147 11.06 8.16 1.57
CA HIS A 147 12.48 8.09 1.22
C HIS A 147 12.90 9.07 0.11
N MET A 148 11.98 9.52 -0.76
CA MET A 148 12.31 10.50 -1.81
C MET A 148 12.87 11.82 -1.27
N ARG A 149 12.61 12.13 0.00
CA ARG A 149 13.08 13.33 0.68
C ARG A 149 13.94 13.05 1.90
N TYR A 150 14.40 11.80 2.07
CA TYR A 150 15.10 11.36 3.28
C TYR A 150 14.32 11.72 4.56
N GLY A 151 12.98 11.65 4.49
CA GLY A 151 12.10 11.97 5.60
C GLY A 151 12.04 10.81 6.61
N PRO A 152 11.93 11.08 7.91
CA PRO A 152 11.81 10.02 8.91
C PRO A 152 10.50 9.26 8.70
N ILE A 153 10.56 7.93 8.56
CA ILE A 153 9.36 7.09 8.59
C ILE A 153 8.95 6.89 10.05
N GLU A 154 7.71 7.25 10.38
CA GLU A 154 7.16 7.03 11.71
C GLU A 154 7.08 5.52 12.01
N LEU A 155 7.70 5.08 13.10
CA LEU A 155 7.64 3.67 13.54
C LEU A 155 6.19 3.20 13.76
N ALA A 156 5.28 4.11 14.11
CA ALA A 156 3.85 3.81 14.21
C ALA A 156 3.26 3.28 12.90
N SER A 157 3.66 3.82 11.74
CA SER A 157 3.21 3.32 10.43
C SER A 157 3.70 1.89 10.18
N TRP A 158 4.91 1.55 10.62
CA TRP A 158 5.39 0.16 10.62
C TRP A 158 4.57 -0.74 11.55
N GLY A 159 4.21 -0.25 12.73
CA GLY A 159 3.35 -1.00 13.66
C GLY A 159 2.00 -1.36 13.03
N VAL A 160 1.38 -0.43 12.30
CA VAL A 160 0.12 -0.69 11.57
C VAL A 160 0.34 -1.65 10.40
N PHE A 161 1.40 -1.46 9.60
CA PHE A 161 1.73 -2.35 8.50
C PHE A 161 1.94 -3.80 8.96
N ASN A 162 2.71 -3.98 10.04
CA ASN A 162 3.00 -5.25 10.67
C ASN A 162 1.74 -5.91 11.25
N SER A 163 0.90 -5.15 11.96
CA SER A 163 -0.34 -5.67 12.57
C SER A 163 -1.38 -6.10 11.53
N VAL A 164 -1.48 -5.38 10.40
CA VAL A 164 -2.36 -5.74 9.29
C VAL A 164 -1.94 -7.07 8.67
N TYR A 165 -0.64 -7.29 8.48
CA TYR A 165 -0.14 -8.57 7.96
C TYR A 165 -0.31 -9.71 8.98
N ALA A 166 -0.04 -9.46 10.27
CA ALA A 166 -0.33 -10.43 11.33
C ALA A 166 -1.81 -10.84 11.36
N PHE A 167 -2.72 -9.87 11.19
CA PHE A 167 -4.15 -10.14 11.11
C PHE A 167 -4.51 -10.98 9.88
N ALA A 168 -3.89 -10.72 8.73
CA ALA A 168 -4.06 -11.54 7.53
C ALA A 168 -3.62 -13.00 7.78
N GLU A 169 -2.51 -13.23 8.46
CA GLU A 169 -2.05 -14.58 8.83
C GLU A 169 -3.00 -15.26 9.82
N ALA A 170 -3.42 -14.54 10.88
CA ALA A 170 -4.35 -15.05 11.88
C ALA A 170 -5.71 -15.44 11.28
N LYS A 171 -6.15 -14.77 10.22
CA LYS A 171 -7.38 -15.10 9.47
C LYS A 171 -7.17 -16.09 8.33
N GLN A 172 -5.95 -16.63 8.14
CA GLN A 172 -5.59 -17.51 7.02
C GLN A 172 -5.85 -16.87 5.64
N LEU A 173 -5.70 -15.54 5.56
CA LEU A 173 -5.90 -14.76 4.34
C LEU A 173 -4.60 -14.28 3.70
N ALA A 174 -3.44 -14.58 4.30
CA ALA A 174 -2.13 -14.14 3.81
C ALA A 174 -1.88 -14.47 2.33
N GLN A 175 -2.42 -15.61 1.86
CA GLN A 175 -2.29 -16.11 0.48
C GLN A 175 -3.54 -15.87 -0.39
N SER A 176 -4.56 -15.17 0.13
CA SER A 176 -5.80 -14.94 -0.61
C SER A 176 -5.58 -14.01 -1.79
N LYS A 177 -5.65 -14.57 -3.00
CA LYS A 177 -5.40 -13.88 -4.26
C LYS A 177 -6.60 -13.02 -4.66
N VAL A 178 -6.37 -11.74 -4.92
CA VAL A 178 -7.39 -10.77 -5.32
C VAL A 178 -6.91 -9.86 -6.44
N THR A 179 -7.82 -9.42 -7.30
CA THR A 179 -7.55 -8.35 -8.25
C THR A 179 -7.51 -7.02 -7.51
N VAL A 180 -6.38 -6.30 -7.54
CA VAL A 180 -6.24 -5.12 -6.67
C VAL A 180 -7.04 -3.92 -7.16
N TYR A 181 -7.05 -3.65 -8.47
CA TYR A 181 -7.82 -2.55 -9.07
C TYR A 181 -8.63 -3.06 -10.27
N PRO A 182 -9.88 -2.60 -10.48
CA PRO A 182 -10.66 -2.96 -11.67
C PRO A 182 -9.96 -2.57 -12.98
N GLY A 183 -10.20 -3.33 -14.05
CA GLY A 183 -9.67 -3.02 -15.40
C GLY A 183 -8.17 -3.24 -15.58
N SER A 184 -7.48 -3.80 -14.59
CA SER A 184 -6.03 -4.05 -14.61
C SER A 184 -5.59 -5.35 -15.31
N GLY A 185 -6.27 -5.73 -16.39
CA GLY A 185 -5.95 -6.97 -17.12
C GLY A 185 -4.51 -7.01 -17.65
N ALA A 186 -3.77 -8.05 -17.25
CA ALA A 186 -2.58 -8.68 -17.87
C ALA A 186 -1.71 -7.85 -18.84
N GLY A 187 -1.37 -6.61 -18.49
CA GLY A 187 -0.53 -5.73 -19.30
C GLY A 187 0.69 -5.24 -18.52
N ASN A 188 1.77 -6.04 -18.55
CA ASN A 188 3.22 -5.79 -18.57
C ASN A 188 3.83 -4.52 -17.94
N SER A 189 3.13 -3.79 -17.08
CA SER A 189 3.71 -2.72 -16.27
C SER A 189 3.85 -3.21 -14.83
N ALA A 190 5.06 -3.65 -14.50
CA ALA A 190 5.48 -3.89 -13.12
C ALA A 190 5.15 -2.63 -12.30
N GLY A 191 4.11 -2.75 -11.45
CA GLY A 191 3.72 -1.71 -10.50
C GLY A 191 2.24 -1.33 -10.49
N ALA A 192 1.48 -1.50 -11.59
CA ALA A 192 0.12 -0.96 -11.66
C ALA A 192 -0.90 -1.93 -12.23
N GLY A 193 -1.40 -2.81 -11.34
CA GLY A 193 -2.64 -3.52 -11.57
C GLY A 193 -2.43 -4.97 -12.07
N GLY A 194 -2.35 -5.85 -11.09
CA GLY A 194 -2.44 -7.29 -11.29
C GLY A 194 -3.08 -7.91 -10.06
N SER A 195 -3.32 -9.21 -10.09
CA SER A 195 -3.71 -9.96 -8.90
C SER A 195 -2.58 -9.93 -7.84
N SER A 196 -2.91 -9.80 -6.56
CA SER A 196 -1.95 -9.83 -5.45
C SER A 196 -2.49 -10.62 -4.25
N THR A 197 -1.67 -10.78 -3.22
CA THR A 197 -2.04 -11.36 -1.91
C THR A 197 -1.53 -10.45 -0.80
N PRO A 198 -2.09 -10.51 0.43
CA PRO A 198 -1.55 -9.75 1.55
C PRO A 198 -0.05 -10.04 1.81
N GLN A 199 0.38 -11.30 1.70
CA GLN A 199 1.80 -11.65 1.84
C GLN A 199 2.68 -11.00 0.76
N LEU A 200 2.21 -10.94 -0.48
CA LEU A 200 2.96 -10.32 -1.57
C LEU A 200 3.14 -8.81 -1.33
N GLU A 201 2.08 -8.09 -0.94
CA GLU A 201 2.19 -6.65 -0.62
C GLU A 201 3.01 -6.39 0.64
N PHE A 202 2.91 -7.25 1.67
CA PHE A 202 3.77 -7.18 2.84
C PHE A 202 5.25 -7.33 2.45
N LEU A 203 5.59 -8.35 1.65
CA LEU A 203 6.97 -8.59 1.23
C LEU A 203 7.52 -7.48 0.35
N LYS A 204 6.71 -6.84 -0.50
CA LYS A 204 7.14 -5.66 -1.27
C LYS A 204 7.58 -4.52 -0.35
N GLY A 205 6.75 -4.15 0.63
CA GLY A 205 7.10 -3.09 1.58
C GLY A 205 8.29 -3.46 2.46
N ALA A 206 8.33 -4.69 2.96
CA ALA A 206 9.40 -5.17 3.83
C ALA A 206 10.76 -5.27 3.10
N MET A 207 10.78 -5.84 1.89
CA MET A 207 12.00 -5.93 1.07
C MET A 207 12.49 -4.56 0.60
N PHE A 208 11.57 -3.63 0.33
CA PHE A 208 11.93 -2.26 -0.03
C PHE A 208 12.64 -1.53 1.11
N SER A 209 12.17 -1.67 2.36
CA SER A 209 12.91 -1.12 3.50
C SER A 209 14.25 -1.85 3.72
N ALA A 210 14.27 -3.17 3.53
CA ALA A 210 15.45 -4.00 3.69
C ALA A 210 16.55 -3.73 2.64
N SER A 211 16.22 -3.13 1.48
CA SER A 211 17.18 -2.73 0.46
C SER A 211 17.96 -1.45 0.78
N ALA A 212 17.79 -0.87 1.97
CA ALA A 212 18.46 0.37 2.42
C ALA A 212 18.25 1.58 1.49
N PRO A 213 17.00 1.99 1.22
CA PRO A 213 16.67 3.09 0.33
C PRO A 213 17.18 4.47 0.81
N ASP A 214 17.59 4.61 2.08
CA ASP A 214 18.19 5.83 2.62
C ASP A 214 19.51 6.23 1.95
N GLY A 215 20.19 5.28 1.30
CA GLY A 215 21.41 5.53 0.54
C GLY A 215 21.19 5.79 -0.96
N MET A 216 19.93 5.77 -1.43
CA MET A 216 19.59 5.80 -2.85
C MET A 216 19.14 7.18 -3.32
N LEU A 217 19.52 7.56 -4.54
CA LEU A 217 18.94 8.68 -5.26
C LEU A 217 17.46 8.40 -5.59
N PRO A 218 16.59 9.42 -5.76
CA PRO A 218 15.18 9.19 -6.05
C PRO A 218 14.89 8.25 -7.24
N VAL A 219 15.70 8.32 -8.31
CA VAL A 219 15.57 7.42 -9.47
C VAL A 219 15.96 5.97 -9.15
N GLU A 220 16.94 5.77 -8.27
CA GLU A 220 17.34 4.46 -7.79
C GLU A 220 16.26 3.88 -6.87
N VAL A 221 15.61 4.72 -6.05
CA VAL A 221 14.44 4.32 -5.24
C VAL A 221 13.28 3.86 -6.13
N GLU A 222 12.98 4.59 -7.20
CA GLU A 222 11.96 4.20 -8.19
C GLU A 222 12.31 2.88 -8.88
N LEU A 223 13.57 2.71 -9.28
CA LEU A 223 14.03 1.47 -9.91
C LEU A 223 13.98 0.28 -8.93
N ALA A 224 14.43 0.48 -7.70
CA ALA A 224 14.39 -0.54 -6.66
C ALA A 224 12.96 -1.02 -6.40
N GLU A 225 11.99 -0.09 -6.27
CA GLU A 225 10.59 -0.47 -6.08
C GLU A 225 10.03 -1.29 -7.25
N ARG A 226 10.34 -0.92 -8.51
CA ARG A 226 9.91 -1.69 -9.69
C ARG A 226 10.52 -3.08 -9.74
N LEU A 227 11.81 -3.20 -9.46
CA LEU A 227 12.50 -4.49 -9.39
C LEU A 227 11.91 -5.36 -8.28
N ILE A 228 11.65 -4.78 -7.11
CA ILE A 228 10.99 -5.47 -6.00
C ILE A 228 9.60 -5.94 -6.42
N ALA A 229 8.81 -5.10 -7.09
CA ALA A 229 7.48 -5.47 -7.55
C ALA A 229 7.49 -6.64 -8.55
N GLU A 230 8.46 -6.66 -9.47
CA GLU A 230 8.66 -7.73 -10.47
C GLU A 230 9.07 -9.05 -9.80
N PHE A 231 10.06 -8.99 -8.90
CA PHE A 231 10.62 -10.18 -8.27
C PHE A 231 9.87 -10.65 -7.02
N ALA A 232 8.90 -9.88 -6.52
CA ALA A 232 8.15 -10.19 -5.30
C ALA A 232 7.60 -11.63 -5.22
N PRO A 233 7.11 -12.27 -6.31
CA PRO A 233 6.63 -13.64 -6.24
C PRO A 233 7.70 -14.69 -5.87
N ARG A 234 8.99 -14.34 -5.93
CA ARG A 234 10.12 -15.22 -5.61
C ARG A 234 10.61 -15.04 -4.18
N PHE A 235 10.17 -13.99 -3.49
CA PHE A 235 10.55 -13.73 -2.11
C PHE A 235 9.96 -14.80 -1.19
N VAL A 236 10.70 -15.09 -0.12
CA VAL A 236 10.34 -16.12 0.86
C VAL A 236 10.14 -15.48 2.22
N VAL A 237 9.19 -15.99 2.99
CA VAL A 237 8.92 -15.61 4.39
C VAL A 237 8.60 -16.85 5.21
N GLY A 238 9.07 -16.87 6.45
CA GLY A 238 8.83 -17.92 7.41
C GLY A 238 8.81 -17.39 8.84
N ASN A 239 8.42 -18.23 9.80
CA ASN A 239 8.33 -17.89 11.22
C ASN A 239 9.60 -18.25 12.01
N ALA A 240 10.65 -18.70 11.32
CA ALA A 240 11.93 -19.08 11.89
C ALA A 240 13.08 -18.74 10.92
N PRO A 241 14.30 -18.53 11.43
CA PRO A 241 15.48 -18.36 10.59
C PRO A 241 15.71 -19.56 9.66
N ALA A 242 16.02 -19.28 8.39
CA ALA A 242 16.36 -20.28 7.39
C ALA A 242 17.41 -19.73 6.42
N ALA A 243 18.05 -20.62 5.65
CA ALA A 243 19.03 -20.22 4.63
C ALA A 243 18.39 -19.24 3.63
N GLY A 244 19.07 -18.13 3.34
CA GLY A 244 18.59 -17.07 2.44
C GLY A 244 17.57 -16.10 3.06
N MET A 245 17.02 -16.37 4.26
CA MET A 245 16.16 -15.44 4.99
C MET A 245 17.00 -14.52 5.89
N VAL A 246 17.64 -13.53 5.26
CA VAL A 246 18.63 -12.65 5.89
C VAL A 246 18.03 -11.41 6.57
N PHE A 247 16.72 -11.23 6.49
CA PHE A 247 15.99 -10.14 7.13
C PHE A 247 14.95 -10.68 8.11
N TRP A 248 14.57 -9.87 9.09
CA TRP A 248 13.51 -10.22 10.02
C TRP A 248 12.71 -9.00 10.49
N THR A 249 11.52 -9.26 11.01
CA THR A 249 10.70 -8.30 11.74
C THR A 249 9.87 -9.03 12.81
N ASP A 250 9.45 -8.33 13.85
CA ASP A 250 8.42 -8.79 14.78
C ASP A 250 7.10 -8.10 14.44
N LEU A 251 6.11 -8.88 13.98
CA LEU A 251 4.82 -8.33 13.59
C LEU A 251 4.03 -7.71 14.75
N ALA A 252 4.40 -7.97 16.00
CA ALA A 252 3.81 -7.35 17.17
C ALA A 252 4.44 -5.98 17.52
N GLN A 253 5.51 -5.58 16.84
CA GLN A 253 6.26 -4.36 17.16
C GLN A 253 6.17 -3.30 16.06
N ALA A 254 6.23 -2.04 16.49
CA ALA A 254 6.38 -0.87 15.63
C ALA A 254 7.84 -0.76 15.17
N MET A 255 8.25 -1.63 14.25
CA MET A 255 9.62 -1.70 13.76
C MET A 255 9.69 -1.91 12.25
N SER A 256 10.68 -1.28 11.62
CA SER A 256 11.09 -1.64 10.27
C SER A 256 11.84 -2.97 10.29
N PRO A 257 11.91 -3.68 9.14
CA PRO A 257 12.76 -4.84 9.02
C PRO A 257 14.22 -4.56 9.37
N ALA A 258 14.85 -5.55 9.99
CA ALA A 258 16.25 -5.52 10.34
C ALA A 258 17.01 -6.68 9.69
N ARG A 259 18.32 -6.47 9.47
CA ARG A 259 19.21 -7.54 9.01
C ARG A 259 19.43 -8.54 10.13
N LEU A 260 19.40 -9.83 9.79
CA LEU A 260 19.69 -10.93 10.69
C LEU A 260 21.21 -11.00 10.95
N SER A 261 21.69 -10.24 11.93
CA SER A 261 23.09 -10.28 12.39
C SER A 261 23.30 -11.23 13.58
N ARG A 262 22.24 -11.42 14.36
CA ARG A 262 22.14 -12.35 15.49
C ARG A 262 20.82 -13.10 15.40
N PRO A 263 20.72 -14.32 15.94
CA PRO A 263 19.45 -15.03 16.02
C PRO A 263 18.41 -14.17 16.79
N PRO A 264 17.26 -13.85 16.18
CA PRO A 264 16.21 -13.11 16.86
C PRO A 264 15.55 -14.01 17.90
N GLN A 265 14.95 -13.39 18.93
CA GLN A 265 14.17 -14.13 19.90
C GLN A 265 12.98 -14.81 19.21
N ALA A 266 12.75 -16.09 19.52
CA ALA A 266 11.59 -16.81 19.04
C ALA A 266 10.33 -16.28 19.73
N VAL A 267 9.62 -15.38 19.04
CA VAL A 267 8.34 -14.79 19.47
C VAL A 267 7.26 -15.08 18.42
N PRO A 268 5.96 -15.13 18.79
CA PRO A 268 4.89 -15.46 17.82
C PRO A 268 4.85 -14.55 16.57
N GLY A 269 5.20 -13.29 16.74
CA GLY A 269 5.27 -12.30 15.66
C GLY A 269 6.52 -12.38 14.79
N LEU A 270 7.51 -13.22 15.11
CA LEU A 270 8.76 -13.30 14.35
C LEU A 270 8.49 -13.71 12.90
N ARG A 271 8.90 -12.89 11.95
CA ARG A 271 8.98 -13.27 10.53
C ARG A 271 10.38 -13.05 10.02
N CYS A 272 10.98 -14.11 9.49
CA CYS A 272 12.23 -14.07 8.74
C CYS A 272 11.90 -14.12 7.26
N PHE A 273 12.59 -13.34 6.44
CA PHE A 273 12.33 -13.26 5.01
C PHE A 273 13.58 -12.92 4.20
N GLY A 274 13.50 -13.11 2.89
CA GLY A 274 14.62 -12.83 1.99
C GLY A 274 14.26 -12.96 0.52
N PRO A 275 15.24 -12.73 -0.36
CA PRO A 275 15.00 -12.65 -1.81
C PRO A 275 14.61 -13.98 -2.46
N GLY A 276 14.86 -15.12 -1.81
CA GLY A 276 14.58 -16.43 -2.40
C GLY A 276 15.24 -16.59 -3.78
N ALA A 277 14.49 -17.06 -4.77
CA ALA A 277 15.00 -17.24 -6.13
C ALA A 277 15.32 -15.90 -6.85
N ALA A 278 14.77 -14.77 -6.37
CA ALA A 278 14.99 -13.46 -6.98
C ALA A 278 16.47 -13.06 -7.01
N HIS A 279 17.27 -13.54 -6.06
CA HIS A 279 18.68 -13.19 -5.98
C HIS A 279 19.45 -13.63 -7.24
N GLY A 280 19.21 -14.85 -7.71
CA GLY A 280 19.82 -15.37 -8.94
C GLY A 280 19.25 -14.67 -10.18
N GLU A 281 17.92 -14.57 -10.29
CA GLU A 281 17.26 -13.96 -11.45
C GLU A 281 17.65 -12.48 -11.65
N LEU A 282 17.82 -11.72 -10.56
CA LEU A 282 18.29 -10.33 -10.62
C LEU A 282 19.76 -10.23 -11.05
N HIS A 283 20.61 -11.18 -10.63
CA HIS A 283 22.00 -11.21 -11.05
C HIS A 283 22.12 -11.45 -12.56
N GLU A 284 21.37 -12.41 -13.09
CA GLU A 284 21.28 -12.68 -14.54
C GLU A 284 20.74 -11.47 -15.32
N LEU A 285 19.74 -10.76 -14.77
CA LEU A 285 19.24 -9.54 -15.38
C LEU A 285 20.32 -8.46 -15.44
N ALA A 286 21.07 -8.25 -14.36
CA ALA A 286 22.15 -7.28 -14.32
C ALA A 286 23.25 -7.61 -15.35
N GLU A 287 23.65 -8.87 -15.46
CA GLU A 287 24.61 -9.32 -16.47
C GLU A 287 24.13 -9.06 -17.90
N ARG A 288 22.87 -9.36 -18.21
CA ARG A 288 22.29 -9.09 -19.54
C ARG A 288 22.28 -7.60 -19.88
N VAL A 289 21.95 -6.73 -18.93
CA VAL A 289 21.94 -5.28 -19.14
C VAL A 289 23.36 -4.74 -19.37
N MET A 290 24.36 -5.27 -18.64
CA MET A 290 25.76 -4.87 -18.83
C MET A 290 26.32 -5.32 -20.19
N VAL A 291 25.96 -6.51 -20.66
CA VAL A 291 26.42 -7.05 -21.96
C VAL A 291 25.66 -6.43 -23.15
N GLY A 292 24.34 -6.25 -23.01
CA GLY A 292 23.48 -5.71 -24.07
C GLY A 292 23.43 -4.18 -24.16
N GLY A 293 24.09 -3.48 -23.23
CA GLY A 293 24.25 -2.02 -23.23
C GLY A 293 25.48 -1.51 -23.98
N GLN A 294 26.21 -2.39 -24.68
CA GLN A 294 27.29 -2.04 -25.62
C GLN A 294 26.78 -1.93 -27.06
#